data_AF-A0A816ZQV6-F1
#
_entry.id   AF-A0A816ZQV6-F1
#
_cell.length_a   1.000
_cell.length_b   1.000
_cell.length_c   1.000
_cell.angle_alpha   90.00
_cell.angle_beta   90.00
_cell.angle_gamma   90.00
#
_symmetry.space_group_name_H-M   'P 1'
#
loop_
_entity.id
_entity.type
_entity.pdbx_description
1 polymer ?
#
loop_
_entity_poly.entity_id
_entity_poly.type
_entity_poly.pdbx_seq_one_letter_code
_entity_poly.pdbx_strand_id
1 'polypeptide(L)'
;MIKYIYTLISILSIYSFHGYARSLESSKDSSPSTNTLIPGVDIVGCGFDATTLQSRMCLFDLYDTTYNTYWTDPHNRSLTFRVPNGFHVLDASDLLDVNDIQIITNIYEFVTKTFYHSQHDSRGFFGFYSLVQNVQSESIHHRFYQFDFYLASRMRQIGWYTLNLLTFPVPKFNAMTSKVTASLPSTFDPNNSSIVSEFNEFFEHFGTHIVVGSTMGGLIWQQDWFESCLLRVTNMTWIREQVALRTPRGLFNLSPYRETTTKMISEEYTKRSEYSLQVMGGTHSSNISQWREWILTVKQKPHAISYDLLPIYRLLPANSDRRRSLEQATLHFRTQADLNERTYIEKIATMPKPPRPQCKKPISKRSLNLF
;
A
#
# COMPACT_ATOMS: atom_id res chain seq x y z
N MET A 1 -17.49 34.46 -22.52
CA MET A 1 -18.39 34.18 -21.39
C MET A 1 -18.43 32.67 -21.14
N ILE A 2 -17.28 32.05 -20.86
CA ILE A 2 -17.15 30.64 -20.48
C ILE A 2 -16.00 30.60 -19.47
N LYS A 3 -16.33 30.75 -18.19
CA LYS A 3 -15.44 30.57 -17.04
C LYS A 3 -16.21 29.71 -16.03
N TYR A 4 -15.53 28.74 -15.44
CA TYR A 4 -15.94 27.89 -14.30
C TYR A 4 -16.88 26.70 -14.58
N ILE A 5 -16.32 25.55 -14.97
CA ILE A 5 -16.80 24.22 -14.58
C ILE A 5 -15.59 23.27 -14.47
N TYR A 6 -14.80 23.34 -13.39
CA TYR A 6 -13.82 22.28 -13.07
C TYR A 6 -13.62 22.06 -11.56
N THR A 7 -14.56 22.52 -10.72
CA THR A 7 -14.41 22.49 -9.26
C THR A 7 -15.58 21.77 -8.59
N LEU A 8 -15.86 20.49 -8.91
CA LEU A 8 -16.85 19.72 -8.12
C LEU A 8 -16.89 18.18 -8.31
N ILE A 9 -15.79 17.52 -8.71
CA ILE A 9 -15.76 16.04 -8.83
C ILE A 9 -14.95 15.35 -7.72
N SER A 10 -14.20 16.08 -6.88
CA SER A 10 -13.30 15.47 -5.88
C SER A 10 -13.93 15.13 -4.51
N ILE A 11 -15.26 15.15 -4.34
CA ILE A 11 -15.89 14.94 -3.00
C ILE A 11 -16.77 13.66 -2.93
N LEU A 12 -17.04 12.97 -4.05
CA LEU A 12 -18.01 11.87 -4.06
C LEU A 12 -17.44 10.44 -3.93
N SER A 13 -16.12 10.25 -3.80
CA SER A 13 -15.50 8.91 -3.76
C SER A 13 -15.19 8.37 -2.35
N ILE A 14 -15.71 8.99 -1.28
CA ILE A 14 -15.44 8.58 0.12
C ILE A 14 -16.38 7.43 0.59
N TYR A 15 -17.39 7.03 -0.19
CA TYR A 15 -18.45 6.13 0.33
C TYR A 15 -18.32 4.62 0.08
N SER A 16 -17.30 4.11 -0.63
CA SER A 16 -17.31 2.68 -1.02
C SER A 16 -16.50 1.72 -0.12
N PHE A 17 -15.98 2.17 1.02
CA PHE A 17 -15.25 1.30 1.98
C PHE A 17 -15.99 1.03 3.31
N HIS A 18 -17.26 1.43 3.43
CA HIS A 18 -18.05 1.22 4.66
C HIS A 18 -18.66 -0.18 4.81
N GLY A 19 -18.45 -1.09 3.85
CA GLY A 19 -19.12 -2.40 3.81
C GLY A 19 -18.54 -3.49 4.71
N TYR A 20 -17.21 -3.52 4.91
CA TYR A 20 -16.54 -4.58 5.69
C TYR A 20 -15.69 -4.09 6.86
N ALA A 21 -15.31 -2.81 6.91
CA ALA A 21 -14.59 -2.22 8.05
C ALA A 21 -15.52 -1.81 9.22
N ARG A 22 -16.83 -2.01 9.11
CA ARG A 22 -17.83 -1.48 10.05
C ARG A 22 -17.94 -2.22 11.39
N SER A 23 -17.10 -3.22 11.70
CA SER A 23 -17.16 -3.93 12.99
C SER A 23 -16.08 -3.56 14.01
N LEU A 24 -15.13 -2.67 13.71
CA LEU A 24 -14.00 -2.39 14.61
C LEU A 24 -13.92 -0.97 15.20
N GLU A 25 -14.83 -0.04 14.84
CA GLU A 25 -14.75 1.36 15.32
C GLU A 25 -15.64 1.72 16.53
N SER A 26 -16.41 0.78 17.10
CA SER A 26 -17.33 1.09 18.21
C SER A 26 -17.00 0.37 19.52
N SER A 27 -15.83 0.65 20.09
CA SER A 27 -15.60 0.49 21.54
C SER A 27 -14.38 1.31 21.97
N LYS A 28 -14.61 2.56 22.38
CA LYS A 28 -13.66 3.28 23.23
C LYS A 28 -13.73 2.65 24.63
N ASP A 29 -12.59 2.18 25.13
CA ASP A 29 -12.31 1.87 26.55
C ASP A 29 -12.69 0.51 27.15
N SER A 30 -13.02 -0.52 26.37
CA SER A 30 -12.95 -1.89 26.91
C SER A 30 -11.57 -2.51 26.66
N SER A 31 -10.91 -2.95 27.74
CA SER A 31 -9.74 -3.83 27.65
C SER A 31 -10.09 -5.00 26.72
N PRO A 32 -9.21 -5.39 25.77
CA PRO A 32 -9.52 -6.48 24.85
C PRO A 32 -9.88 -7.71 25.66
N SER A 33 -11.08 -8.25 25.41
CA SER A 33 -11.49 -9.52 26.00
C SER A 33 -10.43 -10.59 25.64
N THR A 34 -10.24 -11.59 26.49
CA THR A 34 -9.30 -12.70 26.25
C THR A 34 -9.56 -13.49 24.96
N ASN A 35 -10.64 -13.18 24.24
CA ASN A 35 -11.00 -13.75 22.94
C ASN A 35 -10.66 -12.88 21.73
N THR A 36 -10.01 -11.73 21.92
CA THR A 36 -9.64 -10.85 20.79
C THR A 36 -8.55 -11.50 19.94
N LEU A 37 -8.82 -11.62 18.64
CA LEU A 37 -7.85 -12.12 17.66
C LEU A 37 -6.68 -11.15 17.50
N ILE A 38 -5.49 -11.68 17.20
CA ILE A 38 -4.34 -10.83 16.89
C ILE A 38 -4.63 -9.97 15.64
N PRO A 39 -4.32 -8.66 15.65
CA PRO A 39 -4.56 -7.82 14.48
C PRO A 39 -3.82 -8.34 13.24
N GLY A 40 -4.45 -8.24 12.07
CA GLY A 40 -3.88 -8.67 10.78
C GLY A 40 -4.26 -10.08 10.34
N VAL A 41 -4.96 -10.88 11.17
CA VAL A 41 -5.51 -12.18 10.74
C VAL A 41 -6.61 -12.06 9.69
N ASP A 42 -7.21 -10.88 9.57
CA ASP A 42 -8.14 -10.49 8.52
C ASP A 42 -7.43 -10.15 7.19
N ILE A 43 -6.10 -10.22 7.18
CA ILE A 43 -5.26 -9.95 6.01
C ILE A 43 -4.43 -11.19 5.66
N VAL A 44 -3.67 -11.72 6.62
CA VAL A 44 -2.87 -12.94 6.44
C VAL A 44 -3.82 -14.13 6.33
N GLY A 45 -3.60 -14.98 5.33
CA GLY A 45 -4.51 -16.06 4.97
C GLY A 45 -5.65 -15.64 4.04
N CYS A 46 -5.65 -14.37 3.60
CA CYS A 46 -6.62 -13.87 2.65
C CYS A 46 -6.07 -13.75 1.24
N GLY A 47 -6.99 -13.91 0.28
CA GLY A 47 -6.70 -13.78 -1.13
C GLY A 47 -6.15 -12.40 -1.48
N PHE A 48 -5.33 -12.35 -2.51
CA PHE A 48 -4.77 -11.12 -3.03
C PHE A 48 -4.69 -11.21 -4.55
N ASP A 49 -5.31 -10.27 -5.23
CA ASP A 49 -5.18 -10.16 -6.67
C ASP A 49 -3.94 -9.33 -6.98
N ALA A 50 -2.86 -9.98 -7.41
CA ALA A 50 -1.61 -9.29 -7.71
C ALA A 50 -1.65 -8.44 -8.98
N THR A 51 -2.65 -8.59 -9.85
CA THR A 51 -2.78 -7.78 -11.07
C THR A 51 -3.41 -6.43 -10.76
N THR A 52 -4.39 -6.42 -9.85
CA THR A 52 -5.03 -5.19 -9.39
C THR A 52 -4.35 -4.64 -8.14
N LEU A 53 -3.71 -5.47 -7.32
CA LEU A 53 -3.21 -5.19 -5.96
C LEU A 53 -4.33 -5.06 -4.92
N GLN A 54 -5.40 -5.86 -5.06
CA GLN A 54 -6.55 -5.82 -4.14
C GLN A 54 -6.58 -7.02 -3.21
N SER A 55 -6.92 -6.77 -1.96
CA SER A 55 -7.33 -7.83 -1.04
C SER A 55 -8.62 -8.49 -1.51
N ARG A 56 -8.70 -9.79 -1.32
CA ARG A 56 -9.80 -10.67 -1.72
C ARG A 56 -10.26 -11.50 -0.51
N MET A 57 -11.21 -12.40 -0.71
CA MET A 57 -11.80 -13.18 0.38
C MET A 57 -10.77 -14.05 1.10
N CYS A 58 -11.00 -14.28 2.39
CA CYS A 58 -10.13 -15.15 3.18
C CYS A 58 -10.36 -16.63 2.87
N LEU A 59 -9.27 -17.41 2.83
CA LEU A 59 -9.32 -18.82 2.40
C LEU A 59 -9.50 -19.80 3.57
N PHE A 60 -9.14 -19.39 4.77
CA PHE A 60 -9.10 -20.25 5.95
C PHE A 60 -10.17 -19.86 6.98
N ASP A 61 -10.51 -20.80 7.85
CA ASP A 61 -11.40 -20.54 8.97
C ASP A 61 -10.60 -19.97 10.15
N LEU A 62 -10.80 -18.68 10.44
CA LEU A 62 -10.13 -17.96 11.54
C LEU A 62 -10.75 -18.26 12.91
N TYR A 63 -11.92 -18.90 12.95
CA TYR A 63 -12.71 -19.10 14.17
C TYR A 63 -12.68 -20.55 14.67
N ASP A 64 -11.91 -21.43 14.04
CA ASP A 64 -11.67 -22.76 14.57
C ASP A 64 -10.98 -22.66 15.94
N THR A 65 -11.76 -22.88 17.00
CA THR A 65 -11.32 -22.73 18.38
C THR A 65 -10.58 -23.94 18.92
N THR A 66 -10.45 -25.00 18.13
CA THR A 66 -9.96 -26.30 18.61
C THR A 66 -8.51 -26.22 19.11
N TYR A 67 -7.67 -25.36 18.50
CA TYR A 67 -6.26 -25.19 18.86
C TYR A 67 -5.83 -23.73 18.76
N ASN A 68 -6.11 -22.95 19.80
CA ASN A 68 -5.64 -21.57 19.88
C ASN A 68 -4.30 -21.50 20.60
N THR A 69 -3.33 -20.82 19.99
CA THR A 69 -2.18 -20.31 20.72
C THR A 69 -2.46 -18.85 21.11
N TYR A 70 -1.66 -18.34 22.05
CA TYR A 70 -1.77 -16.96 22.49
C TYR A 70 -0.42 -16.28 22.30
N TRP A 71 -0.44 -15.05 21.81
CA TRP A 71 0.74 -14.20 21.74
C TRP A 71 0.53 -13.04 22.70
N THR A 72 1.52 -12.80 23.57
CA THR A 72 1.51 -11.67 24.50
C THR A 72 2.49 -10.65 23.99
N ASP A 73 2.04 -9.40 23.88
CA ASP A 73 2.87 -8.31 23.41
C ASP A 73 4.13 -8.19 24.30
N PRO A 74 5.34 -8.28 23.73
CA PRO A 74 6.58 -8.30 24.51
C PRO A 74 6.84 -6.99 25.27
N HIS A 75 6.21 -5.89 24.85
CA HIS A 75 6.34 -4.58 25.47
C HIS A 75 5.13 -4.21 26.34
N ASN A 76 3.98 -4.85 26.13
CA ASN A 76 2.82 -4.71 27.00
C ASN A 76 2.25 -6.07 27.41
N ARG A 77 2.77 -6.62 28.51
CA ARG A 77 2.37 -7.94 29.03
C ARG A 77 0.90 -8.06 29.42
N SER A 78 0.16 -6.96 29.52
CA SER A 78 -1.30 -7.01 29.75
C SER A 78 -2.10 -7.23 28.46
N LEU A 79 -1.48 -7.12 27.28
CA LEU A 79 -2.11 -7.37 25.99
C LEU A 79 -1.74 -8.76 25.52
N THR A 80 -2.73 -9.65 25.57
CA THR A 80 -2.62 -11.01 25.05
C THR A 80 -3.67 -11.18 23.97
N PHE A 81 -3.24 -11.64 22.80
CA PHE A 81 -4.07 -11.88 21.64
C PHE A 81 -4.16 -13.37 21.34
N ARG A 82 -5.33 -13.79 20.88
CA ARG A 82 -5.56 -15.14 20.37
C ARG A 82 -5.00 -15.26 18.95
N VAL A 83 -4.18 -16.27 18.71
CA VAL A 83 -3.60 -16.59 17.40
C VAL A 83 -4.28 -17.85 16.86
N PRO A 84 -4.98 -17.77 15.71
CA PRO A 84 -5.67 -18.92 15.14
C PRO A 84 -4.69 -20.06 14.80
N ASN A 85 -5.22 -21.29 14.77
CA ASN A 85 -4.44 -22.43 14.31
C ASN A 85 -3.94 -22.20 12.88
N GLY A 86 -2.69 -22.60 12.60
CA GLY A 86 -2.11 -22.36 11.29
C GLY A 86 -1.41 -21.01 11.13
N PHE A 87 -1.38 -20.18 12.17
CA PHE A 87 -0.69 -18.89 12.18
C PHE A 87 0.42 -18.89 13.23
N HIS A 88 1.45 -18.11 13.00
CA HIS A 88 2.48 -17.83 14.00
C HIS A 88 2.89 -16.36 13.96
N VAL A 89 3.32 -15.88 15.11
CA VAL A 89 3.72 -14.50 15.34
C VAL A 89 5.19 -14.49 15.69
N LEU A 90 5.95 -13.65 15.00
CA LEU A 90 7.34 -13.39 15.28
C LEU A 90 7.47 -11.95 15.75
N ASP A 91 8.08 -11.75 16.91
CA ASP A 91 8.39 -10.41 17.39
C ASP A 91 9.37 -9.76 16.39
N ALA A 92 9.01 -8.59 15.86
CA ALA A 92 9.93 -7.82 15.05
C ALA A 92 10.67 -6.88 15.99
N SER A 93 12.00 -6.90 15.97
CA SER A 93 12.79 -5.85 16.62
C SER A 93 12.41 -4.52 15.99
N ASP A 94 11.84 -3.57 16.75
CA ASP A 94 11.35 -2.24 16.29
C ASP A 94 12.03 -1.78 14.98
N LEU A 95 11.48 -2.20 13.83
CA LEU A 95 12.12 -1.99 12.54
C LEU A 95 11.79 -0.57 12.11
N LEU A 96 12.61 0.38 12.53
CA LEU A 96 12.50 1.76 12.10
C LEU A 96 13.27 1.93 10.80
N ASP A 97 12.55 1.97 9.69
CA ASP A 97 13.10 2.31 8.40
C ASP A 97 12.66 3.72 8.01
N VAL A 98 13.64 4.55 7.67
CA VAL A 98 13.47 5.95 7.30
C VAL A 98 14.16 6.14 5.95
N ASN A 99 13.34 6.25 4.91
CA ASN A 99 13.85 6.59 3.60
C ASN A 99 14.15 8.09 3.54
N ASP A 100 15.32 8.43 3.00
CA ASP A 100 15.62 9.80 2.59
C ASP A 100 14.66 10.24 1.46
N ILE A 101 14.62 11.54 1.17
CA ILE A 101 13.77 12.10 0.12
C ILE A 101 14.24 11.59 -1.24
N GLN A 102 13.41 10.73 -1.84
CA GLN A 102 13.59 10.20 -3.17
C GLN A 102 12.87 11.09 -4.17
N ILE A 103 13.60 11.68 -5.11
CA ILE A 103 13.02 12.36 -6.27
C ILE A 103 12.90 11.33 -7.39
N ILE A 104 11.69 11.22 -7.94
CA ILE A 104 11.28 10.28 -8.97
C ILE A 104 10.82 11.11 -10.17
N THR A 105 11.52 10.94 -11.29
CA THR A 105 11.38 11.81 -12.47
C THR A 105 10.58 11.18 -13.60
N ASN A 106 10.34 9.87 -13.52
CA ASN A 106 9.60 9.14 -14.53
C ASN A 106 8.93 7.91 -13.91
N ILE A 107 7.99 7.32 -14.65
CA ILE A 107 7.22 6.18 -14.19
C ILE A 107 8.06 4.92 -13.98
N TYR A 108 9.12 4.69 -14.76
CA TYR A 108 9.96 3.50 -14.60
C TYR A 108 10.73 3.56 -13.27
N GLU A 109 11.24 4.73 -12.94
CA GLU A 109 11.87 5.01 -11.65
C GLU A 109 10.85 4.90 -10.51
N PHE A 110 9.62 5.39 -10.72
CA PHE A 110 8.52 5.20 -9.76
C PHE A 110 8.30 3.72 -9.50
N VAL A 111 8.05 2.94 -10.55
CA VAL A 111 7.82 1.50 -10.46
C VAL A 111 8.98 0.82 -9.73
N THR A 112 10.22 1.08 -10.14
CA THR A 112 11.41 0.43 -9.55
C THR A 112 11.62 0.79 -8.07
N LYS A 113 11.32 2.02 -7.67
CA LYS A 113 11.60 2.52 -6.30
C LYS A 113 10.44 2.32 -5.33
N THR A 114 9.20 2.48 -5.79
CA THR A 114 8.03 2.28 -4.95
C THR A 114 7.55 0.85 -4.96
N PHE A 115 7.74 0.11 -6.06
CA PHE A 115 7.59 -1.33 -6.07
C PHE A 115 8.99 -1.89 -5.92
N TYR A 116 9.49 -1.82 -4.68
CA TYR A 116 10.71 -2.49 -4.26
C TYR A 116 10.72 -3.86 -4.91
N HIS A 117 11.61 -4.04 -5.89
CA HIS A 117 11.65 -5.13 -6.84
C HIS A 117 11.16 -6.43 -6.20
N SER A 118 9.88 -6.79 -6.43
CA SER A 118 9.28 -8.06 -6.00
C SER A 118 9.86 -9.16 -6.88
N GLN A 119 11.17 -9.37 -6.76
CA GLN A 119 11.82 -10.48 -7.41
C GLN A 119 11.23 -11.75 -6.81
N HIS A 120 10.51 -12.45 -7.67
CA HIS A 120 10.02 -13.82 -7.53
C HIS A 120 8.96 -14.02 -6.44
N ASP A 121 7.70 -13.77 -6.82
CA ASP A 121 6.45 -14.37 -6.31
C ASP A 121 6.23 -14.37 -4.79
N SER A 122 7.02 -13.64 -3.99
CA SER A 122 7.05 -13.85 -2.53
C SER A 122 7.09 -12.60 -1.66
N ARG A 123 7.35 -11.40 -2.19
CA ARG A 123 7.36 -10.16 -1.40
C ARG A 123 6.66 -9.04 -2.15
N GLY A 124 5.49 -8.65 -1.66
CA GLY A 124 4.74 -7.49 -2.12
C GLY A 124 4.98 -6.32 -1.17
N PHE A 125 5.66 -5.28 -1.66
CA PHE A 125 5.67 -3.99 -0.97
C PHE A 125 4.43 -3.20 -1.39
N PHE A 126 3.74 -2.57 -0.43
CA PHE A 126 2.63 -1.67 -0.71
C PHE A 126 3.11 -0.50 -1.58
N GLY A 127 2.74 -0.52 -2.86
CA GLY A 127 2.21 0.70 -3.45
C GLY A 127 0.82 0.90 -2.85
N PHE A 128 0.57 2.01 -2.17
CA PHE A 128 -0.61 2.22 -1.33
C PHE A 128 -1.89 2.44 -2.15
N TYR A 129 -2.38 1.41 -2.81
CA TYR A 129 -3.51 1.50 -3.73
C TYR A 129 -4.63 0.59 -3.20
N SER A 130 -5.62 1.16 -2.51
CA SER A 130 -6.90 0.47 -2.20
C SER A 130 -7.83 0.51 -3.43
N LEU A 131 -8.99 -0.17 -3.38
CA LEU A 131 -10.03 -0.44 -4.43
C LEU A 131 -10.37 0.63 -5.51
N VAL A 132 -9.77 1.82 -5.47
CA VAL A 132 -9.91 2.93 -6.45
C VAL A 132 -8.77 2.91 -7.50
N GLN A 133 -8.21 1.73 -7.80
CA GLN A 133 -6.93 1.56 -8.50
C GLN A 133 -6.88 1.98 -9.96
N ASN A 134 -7.94 1.77 -10.76
CA ASN A 134 -7.91 2.30 -12.13
C ASN A 134 -7.72 3.82 -12.08
N VAL A 135 -8.51 4.52 -11.27
CA VAL A 135 -8.42 5.99 -11.17
C VAL A 135 -7.04 6.46 -10.66
N GLN A 136 -6.35 5.69 -9.81
CA GLN A 136 -5.07 6.10 -9.22
C GLN A 136 -3.85 5.75 -10.10
N SER A 137 -3.79 4.57 -10.72
CA SER A 137 -2.73 4.26 -11.69
C SER A 137 -2.83 5.20 -12.89
N GLU A 138 -4.05 5.41 -13.40
CA GLU A 138 -4.32 6.41 -14.42
C GLU A 138 -3.85 7.79 -13.93
N SER A 139 -4.22 8.24 -12.72
CA SER A 139 -3.77 9.52 -12.17
C SER A 139 -2.25 9.67 -12.14
N ILE A 140 -1.50 8.63 -11.77
CA ILE A 140 -0.03 8.66 -11.72
C ILE A 140 0.55 8.77 -13.12
N HIS A 141 0.05 7.97 -14.07
CA HIS A 141 0.45 8.06 -15.46
C HIS A 141 0.13 9.44 -16.04
N HIS A 142 -1.06 9.98 -15.76
CA HIS A 142 -1.45 11.33 -16.14
C HIS A 142 -0.47 12.38 -15.56
N ARG A 143 -0.07 12.26 -14.30
CA ARG A 143 0.90 13.16 -13.67
C ARG A 143 2.27 13.13 -14.37
N PHE A 144 2.83 11.94 -14.62
CA PHE A 144 4.13 11.83 -15.27
C PHE A 144 4.12 12.16 -16.76
N TYR A 145 3.13 11.66 -17.52
CA TYR A 145 3.13 11.74 -18.98
C TYR A 145 2.40 12.96 -19.54
N GLN A 146 1.32 13.39 -18.90
CA GLN A 146 0.56 14.55 -19.36
C GLN A 146 0.99 15.83 -18.66
N PHE A 147 0.99 15.85 -17.34
CA PHE A 147 1.23 17.10 -16.62
C PHE A 147 2.72 17.45 -16.44
N ASP A 148 3.64 16.57 -16.87
CA ASP A 148 5.09 16.71 -16.66
C ASP A 148 5.42 16.98 -15.17
N PHE A 149 4.77 16.26 -14.24
CA PHE A 149 5.09 16.30 -12.81
C PHE A 149 6.18 15.29 -12.46
N TYR A 150 6.97 15.62 -11.45
CA TYR A 150 7.85 14.72 -10.73
C TYR A 150 7.32 14.48 -9.33
N LEU A 151 7.74 13.37 -8.72
CA LEU A 151 7.36 13.01 -7.36
C LEU A 151 8.57 13.11 -6.44
N ALA A 152 8.45 13.83 -5.34
CA ALA A 152 9.32 13.64 -4.18
C ALA A 152 8.59 12.78 -3.16
N SER A 153 9.18 11.66 -2.80
CA SER A 153 8.61 10.66 -1.89
C SER A 153 9.50 10.51 -0.67
N ARG A 154 8.89 10.45 0.51
CA ARG A 154 9.58 10.17 1.78
C ARG A 154 8.73 9.25 2.62
N MET A 155 9.35 8.24 3.21
CA MET A 155 8.63 7.21 3.94
C MET A 155 9.31 6.91 5.28
N ARG A 156 8.48 6.64 6.29
CA ARG A 156 8.92 6.20 7.60
C ARG A 156 7.97 5.10 8.07
N GLN A 157 8.54 3.95 8.37
CA GLN A 157 7.80 2.80 8.85
C GLN A 157 8.36 2.31 10.18
N ILE A 158 7.49 1.69 10.96
CA ILE A 158 7.83 0.97 12.17
C ILE A 158 7.17 -0.41 12.09
N GLY A 159 7.97 -1.46 12.04
CA GLY A 159 7.50 -2.84 12.16
C GLY A 159 7.42 -3.25 13.63
N TRP A 160 6.31 -3.91 14.01
CA TRP A 160 6.03 -4.33 15.37
C TRP A 160 6.12 -5.83 15.59
N TYR A 161 5.42 -6.60 14.77
CA TYR A 161 5.55 -8.04 14.69
C TYR A 161 5.31 -8.49 13.25
N THR A 162 5.74 -9.70 12.95
CA THR A 162 5.39 -10.37 11.69
C THR A 162 4.36 -11.45 11.99
N LEU A 163 3.24 -11.41 11.29
CA LEU A 163 2.22 -12.46 11.33
C LEU A 163 2.37 -13.32 10.08
N ASN A 164 2.50 -14.62 10.26
CA ASN A 164 2.73 -15.56 9.17
C ASN A 164 1.73 -16.71 9.21
N LEU A 165 1.29 -17.11 8.03
CA LEU A 165 0.59 -18.35 7.77
C LEU A 165 1.61 -19.50 7.71
N LEU A 166 1.33 -20.59 8.42
CA LEU A 166 2.08 -21.83 8.25
C LEU A 166 1.81 -22.41 6.86
N THR A 167 2.86 -22.57 6.07
CA THR A 167 2.76 -23.19 4.74
C THR A 167 2.86 -24.72 4.82
N PHE A 168 3.21 -25.27 5.99
CA PHE A 168 3.21 -26.71 6.24
C PHE A 168 3.04 -27.04 7.74
N PRO A 169 2.02 -27.83 8.14
CA PRO A 169 0.86 -28.19 7.31
C PRO A 169 0.05 -26.95 6.94
N VAL A 170 -0.48 -26.90 5.71
CA VAL A 170 -1.36 -25.81 5.29
C VAL A 170 -2.66 -25.87 6.10
N PRO A 171 -3.18 -24.74 6.61
CA PRO A 171 -4.43 -24.73 7.36
C PRO A 171 -5.60 -25.19 6.50
N LYS A 172 -6.63 -25.73 7.14
CA LYS A 172 -7.81 -26.21 6.43
C LYS A 172 -8.54 -25.03 5.79
N PHE A 173 -8.84 -25.15 4.50
CA PHE A 173 -9.71 -24.20 3.82
C PHE A 173 -11.07 -24.12 4.49
N ASN A 174 -11.66 -22.93 4.48
CA ASN A 174 -13.06 -22.79 4.85
C ASN A 174 -13.96 -23.58 3.88
N ALA A 175 -15.22 -23.79 4.26
CA ALA A 175 -16.15 -24.61 3.49
C ALA A 175 -16.38 -24.07 2.07
N MET A 176 -16.41 -22.74 1.91
CA MET A 176 -16.63 -22.09 0.61
C MET A 176 -15.43 -22.30 -0.31
N THR A 177 -14.22 -21.96 0.14
CA THR A 177 -12.98 -22.15 -0.62
C THR A 177 -12.81 -23.62 -0.99
N SER A 178 -13.05 -24.55 -0.07
CA SER A 178 -12.98 -25.98 -0.36
C SER A 178 -13.92 -26.39 -1.50
N LYS A 179 -15.18 -25.90 -1.47
CA LYS A 179 -16.20 -26.21 -2.47
C LYS A 179 -15.83 -25.62 -3.84
N VAL A 180 -15.47 -24.34 -3.88
CA VAL A 180 -15.16 -23.64 -5.14
C VAL A 180 -13.89 -24.20 -5.77
N THR A 181 -12.83 -24.44 -4.99
CA THR A 181 -11.61 -25.07 -5.49
C THR A 181 -11.87 -26.48 -6.03
N ALA A 182 -12.77 -27.25 -5.42
CA ALA A 182 -13.14 -28.57 -5.91
C ALA A 182 -13.96 -28.54 -7.20
N SER A 183 -14.72 -27.46 -7.45
CA SER A 183 -15.51 -27.30 -8.67
C SER A 183 -14.73 -26.74 -9.86
N LEU A 184 -13.51 -26.23 -9.66
CA LEU A 184 -12.68 -25.73 -10.78
C LEU A 184 -12.42 -26.82 -11.83
N PRO A 185 -12.42 -26.46 -13.14
CA PRO A 185 -12.03 -27.35 -14.21
C PRO A 185 -10.65 -27.98 -13.97
N SER A 186 -10.52 -29.25 -14.32
CA SER A 186 -9.24 -29.98 -14.21
C SER A 186 -8.22 -29.57 -15.27
N THR A 187 -8.65 -28.94 -16.36
CA THR A 187 -7.82 -28.45 -17.47
C THR A 187 -8.10 -26.98 -17.75
N PHE A 188 -7.06 -26.19 -18.02
CA PHE A 188 -7.20 -24.81 -18.50
C PHE A 188 -6.94 -24.75 -20.01
N ASP A 189 -7.84 -24.12 -20.76
CA ASP A 189 -7.66 -23.81 -22.18
C ASP A 189 -7.95 -22.32 -22.42
N PRO A 190 -6.93 -21.50 -22.77
CA PRO A 190 -7.10 -20.07 -22.99
C PRO A 190 -7.99 -19.73 -24.19
N ASN A 191 -8.26 -20.69 -25.09
CA ASN A 191 -9.14 -20.47 -26.25
C ASN A 191 -10.62 -20.77 -25.94
N ASN A 192 -10.90 -21.42 -24.81
CA ASN A 192 -12.26 -21.73 -24.38
C ASN A 192 -12.76 -20.65 -23.42
N SER A 193 -13.60 -19.74 -23.93
CA SER A 193 -14.12 -18.61 -23.16
C SER A 193 -14.91 -19.02 -21.90
N SER A 194 -15.58 -20.17 -21.91
CA SER A 194 -16.31 -20.68 -20.74
C SER A 194 -15.33 -21.06 -19.63
N ILE A 195 -14.29 -21.83 -19.95
CA ILE A 195 -13.26 -22.22 -18.96
C ILE A 195 -12.53 -20.99 -18.43
N VAL A 196 -12.15 -20.07 -19.31
CA VAL A 196 -11.53 -18.81 -18.92
C VAL A 196 -12.44 -18.02 -17.98
N SER A 197 -13.75 -17.95 -18.25
CA SER A 197 -14.71 -17.28 -17.38
C SER A 197 -14.80 -17.90 -15.99
N GLU A 198 -14.76 -19.22 -15.86
CA GLU A 198 -14.80 -19.90 -14.55
C GLU A 198 -13.57 -19.57 -13.69
N PHE A 199 -12.37 -19.51 -14.31
CA PHE A 199 -11.17 -19.07 -13.59
C PHE A 199 -11.20 -17.55 -13.30
N ASN A 200 -11.82 -16.72 -14.15
CA ASN A 200 -12.00 -15.29 -13.87
C ASN A 200 -12.82 -15.11 -12.59
N GLU A 201 -13.97 -15.77 -12.51
CA GLU A 201 -14.85 -15.71 -11.34
C GLU A 201 -14.11 -16.17 -10.07
N PHE A 202 -13.28 -17.20 -10.17
CA PHE A 202 -12.42 -17.62 -9.06
C PHE A 202 -11.46 -16.52 -8.61
N PHE A 203 -10.75 -15.87 -9.54
CA PHE A 203 -9.79 -14.80 -9.22
C PHE A 203 -10.47 -13.51 -8.75
N GLU A 204 -11.70 -13.22 -9.19
CA GLU A 204 -12.50 -12.11 -8.68
C GLU A 204 -12.80 -12.27 -7.18
N HIS A 205 -13.03 -13.51 -6.72
CA HIS A 205 -13.36 -13.79 -5.32
C HIS A 205 -12.12 -14.01 -4.44
N PHE A 206 -11.13 -14.75 -4.93
CA PHE A 206 -9.97 -15.20 -4.13
C PHE A 206 -8.64 -14.57 -4.56
N GLY A 207 -8.57 -13.90 -5.69
CA GLY A 207 -7.32 -13.36 -6.22
C GLY A 207 -6.38 -14.44 -6.75
N THR A 208 -5.26 -13.98 -7.32
CA THR A 208 -4.23 -14.85 -7.92
C THR A 208 -3.23 -15.37 -6.89
N HIS A 209 -3.14 -14.71 -5.74
CA HIS A 209 -2.21 -15.00 -4.66
C HIS A 209 -2.95 -15.05 -3.33
N ILE A 210 -2.25 -15.47 -2.29
CA ILE A 210 -2.64 -15.37 -0.89
C ILE A 210 -1.57 -14.59 -0.13
N VAL A 211 -1.97 -13.81 0.86
CA VAL A 211 -1.04 -13.21 1.81
C VAL A 211 -0.62 -14.26 2.83
N VAL A 212 0.63 -14.71 2.77
CA VAL A 212 1.18 -15.73 3.70
C VAL A 212 1.99 -15.13 4.84
N GLY A 213 2.35 -13.85 4.73
CA GLY A 213 3.08 -13.14 5.78
C GLY A 213 2.79 -11.66 5.71
N SER A 214 2.87 -10.98 6.84
CA SER A 214 2.79 -9.52 6.89
C SER A 214 3.56 -8.96 8.07
N THR A 215 4.32 -7.90 7.83
CA THR A 215 4.83 -7.06 8.92
C THR A 215 3.70 -6.13 9.35
N MET A 216 3.29 -6.27 10.61
CA MET A 216 2.28 -5.44 11.25
C MET A 216 2.97 -4.29 11.96
N GLY A 217 2.46 -3.07 11.81
CA GLY A 217 3.14 -1.88 12.28
C GLY A 217 2.45 -0.59 11.88
N GLY A 218 3.24 0.44 11.65
CA GLY A 218 2.75 1.77 11.26
C GLY A 218 3.61 2.36 10.16
N LEU A 219 2.99 3.13 9.28
CA LEU A 219 3.63 3.66 8.10
C LEU A 219 3.13 5.06 7.79
N ILE A 220 4.09 5.95 7.54
CA ILE A 220 3.83 7.32 7.13
C ILE A 220 4.53 7.55 5.80
N TRP A 221 3.72 7.93 4.82
CA TRP A 221 4.17 8.19 3.46
C TRP A 221 3.82 9.60 3.04
N GLN A 222 4.86 10.40 2.83
CA GLN A 222 4.75 11.74 2.30
C GLN A 222 5.01 11.71 0.80
N GLN A 223 4.12 12.34 0.04
CA GLN A 223 4.27 12.55 -1.40
C GLN A 223 4.11 14.02 -1.73
N ASP A 224 5.07 14.54 -2.49
CA ASP A 224 5.07 15.88 -3.03
C ASP A 224 5.16 15.78 -4.56
N TRP A 225 4.03 15.93 -5.23
CA TRP A 225 3.97 15.99 -6.69
C TRP A 225 4.26 17.42 -7.13
N PHE A 226 5.32 17.67 -7.90
CA PHE A 226 5.71 19.02 -8.29
C PHE A 226 5.99 19.13 -9.79
N GLU A 227 5.73 20.30 -10.37
CA GLU A 227 5.97 20.53 -11.80
C GLU A 227 7.46 20.40 -12.16
N SER A 228 7.78 19.63 -13.20
CA SER A 228 9.16 19.39 -13.66
C SER A 228 9.94 20.66 -14.00
N CYS A 229 9.24 21.74 -14.38
CA CYS A 229 9.88 23.01 -14.71
C CYS A 229 10.64 23.63 -13.52
N LEU A 230 10.33 23.25 -12.27
CA LEU A 230 11.05 23.73 -11.10
C LEU A 230 12.52 23.31 -11.17
N LEU A 231 12.81 22.06 -11.55
CA LEU A 231 14.19 21.58 -11.71
C LEU A 231 14.97 22.25 -12.86
N ARG A 232 14.31 23.00 -13.75
CA ARG A 232 15.01 23.80 -14.77
C ARG A 232 15.51 25.13 -14.22
N VAL A 233 14.84 25.65 -13.20
CA VAL A 233 15.15 26.96 -12.60
C VAL A 233 15.78 26.86 -11.22
N THR A 234 15.76 25.67 -10.62
CA THR A 234 16.41 25.30 -9.34
C THR A 234 17.27 24.04 -9.52
N ASN A 235 17.60 23.36 -8.42
CA ASN A 235 18.28 22.06 -8.43
C ASN A 235 17.59 21.07 -7.48
N MET A 236 18.03 19.82 -7.47
CA MET A 236 17.47 18.76 -6.61
C MET A 236 17.65 19.05 -5.12
N THR A 237 18.76 19.67 -4.72
CA THR A 237 19.02 20.05 -3.32
C THR A 237 17.95 21.00 -2.81
N TRP A 238 17.62 22.02 -3.60
CA TRP A 238 16.55 22.96 -3.27
C TRP A 238 15.19 22.26 -3.13
N ILE A 239 14.85 21.34 -4.04
CA ILE A 239 13.60 20.56 -3.93
C ILE A 239 13.57 19.74 -2.64
N ARG A 240 14.66 19.03 -2.30
CA ARG A 240 14.75 18.27 -1.05
C ARG A 240 14.57 19.17 0.17
N GLU A 241 15.16 20.37 0.17
CA GLU A 241 14.92 21.35 1.23
C GLU A 241 13.45 21.75 1.32
N GLN A 242 12.76 22.02 0.19
CA GLN A 242 11.34 22.36 0.21
C GLN A 242 10.47 21.24 0.78
N VAL A 243 10.71 20.00 0.35
CA VAL A 243 10.00 18.80 0.83
C VAL A 243 10.24 18.60 2.33
N ALA A 244 11.48 18.77 2.79
CA ALA A 244 11.84 18.67 4.20
C ALA A 244 11.24 19.78 5.07
N LEU A 245 11.04 20.99 4.52
CA LEU A 245 10.37 22.10 5.20
C LEU A 245 8.85 21.90 5.29
N ARG A 246 8.25 21.19 4.33
CA ARG A 246 6.81 20.86 4.33
C ARG A 246 6.45 19.79 5.35
N THR A 247 7.37 18.86 5.59
CA THR A 247 7.24 17.80 6.59
C THR A 247 6.86 18.37 7.98
N PRO A 248 5.80 17.86 8.65
CA PRO A 248 5.51 18.20 10.04
C PRO A 248 6.73 18.00 10.94
N ARG A 249 7.01 18.99 11.80
CA ARG A 249 8.16 18.95 12.71
C ARG A 249 8.11 17.70 13.59
N GLY A 250 9.25 17.01 13.73
CA GLY A 250 9.38 15.79 14.55
C GLY A 250 9.05 14.48 13.81
N LEU A 251 8.45 14.57 12.61
CA LEU A 251 7.99 13.39 11.88
C LEU A 251 9.11 12.58 11.24
N PHE A 252 10.13 13.25 10.70
CA PHE A 252 11.26 12.57 10.03
C PHE A 252 12.64 13.13 10.39
N ASN A 253 12.72 14.30 11.04
CA ASN A 253 13.98 14.87 11.49
C ASN A 253 14.13 14.62 12.99
N LEU A 254 15.06 13.73 13.36
CA LEU A 254 15.42 13.44 14.75
C LEU A 254 16.48 14.40 15.30
N SER A 255 17.01 15.32 14.49
CA SER A 255 18.07 16.23 14.94
C SER A 255 17.61 17.02 16.17
N PRO A 256 18.28 16.85 17.33
CA PRO A 256 18.02 17.66 18.51
C PRO A 256 18.56 19.09 18.34
N TYR A 257 19.42 19.32 17.33
CA TYR A 257 19.93 20.64 16.97
C TYR A 257 18.85 21.42 16.21
N ARG A 258 17.97 22.02 17.03
CA ARG A 258 17.05 23.07 16.66
C ARG A 258 17.84 24.30 16.22
N GLU A 259 18.11 24.43 14.94
CA GLU A 259 18.24 25.78 14.40
C GLU A 259 16.83 26.35 14.23
N THR A 260 16.64 27.53 14.78
CA THR A 260 15.53 28.48 14.66
C THR A 260 15.32 28.92 13.21
N THR A 261 15.24 27.98 12.28
CA THR A 261 15.15 28.26 10.86
C THR A 261 13.79 28.88 10.59
N THR A 262 13.82 30.21 10.42
CA THR A 262 12.78 31.05 9.81
C THR A 262 12.54 30.70 8.34
N LYS A 263 13.23 29.67 7.81
CA LYS A 263 13.05 29.16 6.46
C LYS A 263 11.62 28.63 6.34
N MET A 264 10.79 29.41 5.67
CA MET A 264 9.47 28.99 5.24
C MET A 264 9.59 28.28 3.90
N ILE A 265 8.64 27.38 3.64
CA ILE A 265 8.48 26.82 2.30
C ILE A 265 8.27 27.96 1.29
N SER A 266 8.90 27.83 0.13
CA SER A 266 8.77 28.78 -0.96
C SER A 266 7.31 28.84 -1.43
N GLU A 267 6.79 30.06 -1.60
CA GLU A 267 5.48 30.29 -2.21
C GLU A 267 5.41 29.68 -3.62
N GLU A 268 6.50 29.79 -4.39
CA GLU A 268 6.59 29.22 -5.74
C GLU A 268 6.50 27.69 -5.71
N TYR A 269 7.12 27.04 -4.72
CA TYR A 269 7.01 25.58 -4.56
C TYR A 269 5.58 25.20 -4.18
N THR A 270 4.98 25.91 -3.23
CA THR A 270 3.61 25.66 -2.75
C THR A 270 2.57 25.81 -3.86
N LYS A 271 2.74 26.79 -4.75
CA LYS A 271 1.85 27.00 -5.89
C LYS A 271 1.96 25.92 -6.97
N ARG A 272 3.13 25.28 -7.09
CA ARG A 272 3.47 24.32 -8.17
C ARG A 272 3.70 22.91 -7.67
N SER A 273 3.19 22.60 -6.50
CA SER A 273 3.22 21.25 -5.96
C SER A 273 1.94 20.92 -5.21
N GLU A 274 1.62 19.64 -5.23
CA GLU A 274 0.56 19.03 -4.46
C GLU A 274 1.19 18.16 -3.38
N TYR A 275 0.66 18.26 -2.17
CA TYR A 275 1.13 17.51 -1.01
C TYR A 275 0.07 16.53 -0.57
N SER A 276 0.48 15.28 -0.35
CA SER A 276 -0.31 14.28 0.34
C SER A 276 0.52 13.60 1.42
N LEU A 277 -0.14 13.32 2.54
CA LEU A 277 0.41 12.53 3.63
C LEU A 277 -0.53 11.39 3.92
N GLN A 278 -0.05 10.18 3.77
CA GLN A 278 -0.78 8.97 4.10
C GLN A 278 -0.21 8.39 5.39
N VAL A 279 -1.12 7.98 6.28
CA VAL A 279 -0.77 7.36 7.56
C VAL A 279 -1.56 6.07 7.69
N MET A 280 -0.84 4.99 7.98
CA MET A 280 -1.36 3.64 8.20
C MET A 280 -0.97 3.17 9.59
N GLY A 281 -1.90 2.51 10.27
CA GLY A 281 -1.74 2.12 11.66
C GLY A 281 -1.89 3.28 12.65
N GLY A 282 -2.08 2.93 13.91
CA GLY A 282 -2.32 3.87 14.99
C GLY A 282 -3.72 4.49 14.96
N THR A 283 -3.89 5.60 15.66
CA THR A 283 -5.16 6.34 15.70
C THR A 283 -5.05 7.64 14.92
N HIS A 284 -6.06 7.92 14.07
CA HIS A 284 -6.14 9.18 13.31
C HIS A 284 -6.29 10.43 14.19
N SER A 285 -6.68 10.28 15.45
CA SER A 285 -6.81 11.39 16.41
C SER A 285 -5.47 11.93 16.91
N SER A 286 -4.37 11.19 16.73
CA SER A 286 -3.06 11.60 17.21
C SER A 286 -2.45 12.62 16.26
N ASN A 287 -1.97 13.75 16.79
CA ASN A 287 -1.25 14.72 15.99
C ASN A 287 0.04 14.06 15.47
N ILE A 288 0.14 13.85 14.16
CA ILE A 288 1.29 13.19 13.52
C ILE A 288 2.62 13.93 13.81
N SER A 289 2.55 15.23 14.11
CA SER A 289 3.72 16.01 14.56
C SER A 289 4.28 15.50 15.90
N GLN A 290 3.47 14.85 16.71
CA GLN A 290 3.85 14.14 17.94
C GLN A 290 4.14 12.67 17.61
N TRP A 291 5.11 12.44 16.74
CA TRP A 291 5.50 11.10 16.25
C TRP A 291 5.66 10.06 17.37
N ARG A 292 6.26 10.44 18.51
CA ARG A 292 6.45 9.53 19.66
C ARG A 292 5.12 9.05 20.24
N GLU A 293 4.12 9.91 20.30
CA GLU A 293 2.78 9.56 20.79
C GLU A 293 2.04 8.70 19.77
N TRP A 294 2.14 9.04 18.48
CA TRP A 294 1.54 8.24 17.40
C TRP A 294 2.08 6.80 17.38
N ILE A 295 3.40 6.58 17.55
CA ILE A 295 3.97 5.22 17.63
C ILE A 295 3.30 4.39 18.72
N LEU A 296 3.02 4.97 19.89
CA LEU A 296 2.36 4.23 20.98
C LEU A 296 0.97 3.75 20.57
N THR A 297 0.27 4.53 19.74
CA THR A 297 -1.03 4.12 19.20
C THR A 297 -0.91 3.04 18.13
N VAL A 298 0.18 3.03 17.35
CA VAL A 298 0.46 1.95 16.38
C VAL A 298 0.55 0.60 17.06
N LYS A 299 1.17 0.52 18.24
CA LYS A 299 1.25 -0.74 19.00
C LYS A 299 -0.13 -1.28 19.38
N GLN A 300 -1.10 -0.40 19.61
CA GLN A 300 -2.47 -0.77 19.95
C GLN A 300 -3.33 -1.09 18.73
N LYS A 301 -3.05 -0.44 17.59
CA LYS A 301 -3.79 -0.60 16.33
C LYS A 301 -2.81 -0.73 15.16
N PRO A 302 -2.03 -1.82 15.09
CA PRO A 302 -1.08 -1.99 14.00
C PRO A 302 -1.84 -2.26 12.70
N HIS A 303 -1.23 -1.88 11.59
CA HIS A 303 -1.71 -2.15 10.24
C HIS A 303 -0.65 -2.94 9.49
N ALA A 304 -1.05 -3.72 8.50
CA ALA A 304 -0.08 -4.36 7.62
C ALA A 304 0.69 -3.28 6.85
N ILE A 305 2.02 -3.30 6.94
CA ILE A 305 2.91 -2.37 6.21
C ILE A 305 3.71 -3.06 5.11
N SER A 306 3.76 -4.40 5.12
CA SER A 306 4.34 -5.21 4.06
C SER A 306 3.61 -6.54 3.94
N TYR A 307 3.70 -7.19 2.78
CA TYR A 307 3.13 -8.52 2.55
C TYR A 307 4.13 -9.49 1.95
N ASP A 308 4.04 -10.73 2.38
CA ASP A 308 4.59 -11.86 1.65
C ASP A 308 3.43 -12.57 0.95
N LEU A 309 3.56 -12.73 -0.37
CA LEU A 309 2.53 -13.33 -1.22
C LEU A 309 2.91 -14.75 -1.59
N LEU A 310 1.94 -15.62 -1.84
CA LEU A 310 2.15 -16.94 -2.40
C LEU A 310 1.10 -17.18 -3.48
N PRO A 311 1.47 -17.63 -4.70
CA PRO A 311 0.48 -17.97 -5.70
C PRO A 311 -0.52 -19.03 -5.19
N ILE A 312 -1.81 -18.77 -5.37
CA ILE A 312 -2.88 -19.56 -4.74
C ILE A 312 -2.86 -21.04 -5.13
N TYR A 313 -2.43 -21.36 -6.36
CA TYR A 313 -2.28 -22.74 -6.83
C TYR A 313 -1.29 -23.57 -6.00
N ARG A 314 -0.34 -22.94 -5.30
CA ARG A 314 0.63 -23.65 -4.45
C ARG A 314 0.02 -24.25 -3.19
N LEU A 315 -1.18 -23.80 -2.80
CA LEU A 315 -1.93 -24.39 -1.69
C LEU A 315 -2.59 -25.74 -2.07
N LEU A 316 -2.65 -26.06 -3.37
CA LEU A 316 -3.22 -27.31 -3.86
C LEU A 316 -2.18 -28.45 -3.87
N PRO A 317 -2.62 -29.72 -3.73
CA PRO A 317 -1.72 -30.86 -3.80
C PRO A 317 -0.87 -30.85 -5.08
N ALA A 318 0.44 -31.09 -4.91
CA ALA A 318 1.43 -30.94 -5.98
C ALA A 318 1.10 -31.72 -7.26
N ASN A 319 0.50 -32.90 -7.12
CA ASN A 319 0.20 -33.81 -8.24
C ASN A 319 -1.24 -33.69 -8.75
N SER A 320 -1.98 -32.63 -8.41
CA SER A 320 -3.37 -32.46 -8.86
C SER A 320 -3.46 -31.73 -10.21
N ASP A 321 -4.33 -32.20 -11.09
CA ASP A 321 -4.60 -31.54 -12.38
C ASP A 321 -5.12 -30.10 -12.19
N ARG A 322 -5.96 -29.90 -11.16
CA ARG A 322 -6.47 -28.59 -10.79
C ARG A 322 -5.37 -27.60 -10.41
N ARG A 323 -4.29 -28.05 -9.74
CA ARG A 323 -3.13 -27.20 -9.46
C ARG A 323 -2.48 -26.71 -10.75
N ARG A 324 -2.21 -27.62 -11.68
CA ARG A 324 -1.59 -27.28 -12.98
C ARG A 324 -2.46 -26.33 -13.78
N SER A 325 -3.77 -26.56 -13.79
CA SER A 325 -4.73 -25.70 -14.49
C SER A 325 -4.86 -24.32 -13.85
N LEU A 326 -4.89 -24.24 -12.52
CA LEU A 326 -4.92 -22.96 -11.81
C LEU A 326 -3.61 -22.19 -11.97
N GLU A 327 -2.47 -22.88 -12.05
CA GLU A 327 -1.17 -22.28 -12.39
C GLU A 327 -1.16 -21.69 -13.80
N GLN A 328 -1.60 -22.46 -14.81
CA GLN A 328 -1.72 -21.98 -16.19
C GLN A 328 -2.68 -20.80 -16.32
N ALA A 329 -3.84 -20.87 -15.65
CA ALA A 329 -4.78 -19.76 -15.58
C ALA A 329 -4.13 -18.53 -14.94
N THR A 330 -3.47 -18.68 -13.79
CA THR A 330 -2.78 -17.57 -13.11
C THR A 330 -1.76 -16.89 -14.03
N LEU A 331 -0.96 -17.67 -14.77
CA LEU A 331 0.01 -17.14 -15.73
C LEU A 331 -0.67 -16.42 -16.90
N HIS A 332 -1.74 -17.00 -17.45
CA HIS A 332 -2.50 -16.39 -18.53
C HIS A 332 -3.08 -15.02 -18.10
N PHE A 333 -3.68 -14.95 -16.93
CA PHE A 333 -4.28 -13.72 -16.38
C PHE A 333 -3.25 -12.63 -16.15
N ARG A 334 -2.10 -12.97 -15.54
CA ARG A 334 -1.00 -12.02 -15.37
C ARG A 334 -0.49 -11.50 -16.71
N THR A 335 -0.31 -12.39 -17.69
CA THR A 335 0.11 -12.00 -19.05
C THR A 335 -0.89 -11.03 -19.69
N GLN A 336 -2.19 -11.28 -19.55
CA GLN A 336 -3.22 -10.37 -20.07
C GLN A 336 -3.22 -9.01 -19.35
N ALA A 337 -3.04 -9.00 -18.02
CA ALA A 337 -2.92 -7.76 -17.26
C ALA A 337 -1.71 -6.93 -17.70
N ASP A 338 -0.54 -7.57 -17.87
CA ASP A 338 0.68 -6.90 -18.35
C ASP A 338 0.49 -6.32 -19.76
N LEU A 339 -0.20 -7.05 -20.66
CA LEU A 339 -0.51 -6.56 -22.01
C LEU A 339 -1.44 -5.35 -21.96
N ASN A 340 -2.50 -5.41 -21.15
CA ASN A 340 -3.45 -4.31 -20.97
C ASN A 340 -2.76 -3.06 -20.41
N GLU A 341 -1.88 -3.22 -19.44
CA GLU A 341 -1.08 -2.13 -18.89
C GLU A 341 -0.19 -1.49 -19.96
N ARG A 342 0.54 -2.28 -20.75
CA ARG A 342 1.37 -1.79 -21.85
C ARG A 342 0.55 -1.00 -22.87
N THR A 343 -0.58 -1.56 -23.32
CA THR A 343 -1.48 -0.87 -24.27
C THR A 343 -2.02 0.44 -23.69
N TYR A 344 -2.34 0.48 -22.39
CA TYR A 344 -2.78 1.70 -21.72
C TYR A 344 -1.66 2.76 -21.69
N ILE A 345 -0.43 2.38 -21.34
CA ILE A 345 0.74 3.27 -21.34
C ILE A 345 1.00 3.84 -22.73
N GLU A 346 0.99 3.01 -23.77
CA GLU A 346 1.14 3.43 -25.17
C GLU A 346 0.05 4.44 -25.58
N LYS A 347 -1.20 4.18 -25.19
CA LYS A 347 -2.32 5.10 -25.43
C LYS A 347 -2.09 6.47 -24.79
N ILE A 348 -1.66 6.53 -23.52
CA ILE A 348 -1.38 7.82 -22.85
C ILE A 348 -0.20 8.53 -23.50
N ALA A 349 0.84 7.80 -23.87
CA ALA A 349 2.04 8.38 -24.47
C ALA A 349 1.76 9.10 -25.80
N THR A 350 0.70 8.71 -26.51
CA THR A 350 0.27 9.35 -27.77
C THR A 350 -0.71 10.51 -27.58
N MET A 351 -1.24 10.74 -26.38
CA MET A 351 -2.16 11.85 -26.12
C MET A 351 -1.47 13.21 -26.26
N PRO A 352 -2.16 14.25 -26.78
CA PRO A 352 -1.61 15.60 -26.83
C PRO A 352 -1.21 16.08 -25.44
N LYS A 353 0.06 16.47 -25.28
CA LYS A 353 0.55 16.99 -24.01
C LYS A 353 0.01 18.41 -23.78
N PRO A 354 -0.45 18.75 -22.57
CA PRO A 354 -0.73 20.13 -22.23
C PRO A 354 0.51 21.00 -22.44
N PRO A 355 0.34 22.33 -22.66
CA PRO A 355 1.45 23.25 -22.73
C PRO A 355 2.36 23.07 -21.52
N ARG A 356 3.66 22.93 -21.76
CA ARG A 356 4.63 22.72 -20.68
C ARG A 356 4.52 23.86 -19.67
N PRO A 357 4.43 23.55 -18.36
CA PRO A 357 4.39 24.59 -17.34
C PRO A 357 5.65 25.46 -17.44
N GLN A 358 5.47 26.78 -17.37
CA GLN A 358 6.57 27.75 -17.36
C GLN A 358 6.83 28.21 -15.93
N CYS A 359 7.92 27.71 -15.35
CA CYS A 359 8.43 28.16 -14.05
C CYS A 359 9.28 29.42 -14.20
N LYS A 360 9.13 30.38 -13.29
CA LYS A 360 10.05 31.51 -13.18
C LYS A 360 11.13 31.15 -12.16
N LYS A 361 12.36 31.64 -12.37
CA LYS A 361 13.41 31.48 -11.36
C LYS A 361 12.92 32.10 -10.05
N PRO A 362 12.94 31.36 -8.92
CA PRO A 362 12.55 31.94 -7.65
C PRO A 362 13.41 33.19 -7.43
N ILE A 363 12.75 34.29 -7.04
CA ILE A 363 13.46 35.51 -6.68
C ILE A 363 14.31 35.13 -5.48
N SER A 364 15.60 34.92 -5.72
CA SER A 364 16.58 34.89 -4.66
C SER A 364 16.40 36.22 -3.96
N LYS A 365 15.76 36.22 -2.79
CA LYS A 365 15.98 37.29 -1.83
C LYS A 365 17.47 37.17 -1.58
N ARG A 366 18.27 37.93 -2.34
CA ARG A 366 19.66 38.24 -2.04
C ARG A 366 19.65 38.41 -0.54
N SER A 367 20.42 37.58 0.14
CA SER A 367 20.68 37.71 1.56
C SER A 367 20.77 39.21 1.83
N LEU A 368 19.72 39.74 2.43
CA LEU A 368 19.81 40.98 3.14
C LEU A 368 20.82 40.60 4.21
N ASN A 369 22.09 40.90 3.93
CA ASN A 369 23.13 41.01 4.92
C ASN A 369 22.65 42.12 5.86
N LEU A 370 21.70 41.76 6.72
CA LEU A 370 21.36 42.52 7.89
C LEU A 370 22.52 42.24 8.84
N PHE A 371 23.29 43.30 9.01
CA PHE A 371 24.42 43.48 9.91
C PHE A 371 24.21 42.86 11.28
#